data_AF-A0A2J6S4E8-F1
#
_entry.id   AF-A0A2J6S4E8-F1
#
_cell.length_a   1.000
_cell.length_b   1.000
_cell.length_c   1.000
_cell.angle_alpha   90.00
_cell.angle_beta   90.00
_cell.angle_gamma   90.00
#
_symmetry.space_group_name_H-M   'P 1'
#
loop_
_entity.id
_entity.type
_entity.pdbx_description
1 polymer ?
#
loop_
_entity_poly.entity_id
_entity_poly.type
_entity_poly.pdbx_seq_one_letter_code
_entity_poly.pdbx_strand_id
1 'polypeptide(L)'
;IPFCKTNIKSDIRRLWWVAYIMDRHVALSFNIRPQLTDQQCQYHQLPCPDTIWASSTPIERNRYSNSNAPRGAGYVVQNIDEFGLLVPLMSILGDILEYHHLRQHPTFNTNTQFLSEIRQNIEQNLQIWNKSLQPHLALFARPDPIQSYLYTTRDSSLYNSNNPALSAFPKIVVYAKHLYHCMHILLYGKMDFVSMYSDLEWQASPDFLAAGEHANRCAELAESILAIDKSLFLMYRLFGTYLLQSSFFFLILAKKLGSDADKLILKNCSINLQVLDAFVKVADIAYQRTFVGVLRRTLERIVSGEKWEGGVLIDEELMQYRWIGGYHGLWSKDRLVTSANGAESRIRRRQDSM
;
A
#
# COMPACT_ATOMS: atom_id res chain seq x y z
N ILE A 1 -4.87 22.62 38.02
CA ILE A 1 -4.94 21.78 36.80
C ILE A 1 -3.51 21.59 36.25
N PRO A 2 -2.85 20.44 36.51
CA PRO A 2 -1.63 20.08 35.80
C PRO A 2 -1.72 18.63 35.29
N PHE A 3 -2.46 18.39 34.20
CA PHE A 3 -2.52 17.08 33.52
C PHE A 3 -1.98 17.12 32.08
N CYS A 4 -1.57 18.30 31.57
CA CYS A 4 -1.37 18.49 30.12
C CYS A 4 0.09 18.47 29.63
N LYS A 5 1.10 18.45 30.51
CA LYS A 5 2.52 18.56 30.08
C LYS A 5 3.19 17.23 29.70
N THR A 6 2.72 16.10 30.23
CA THR A 6 3.36 14.79 30.04
C THR A 6 3.01 14.11 28.72
N ASN A 7 1.97 14.54 28.01
CA ASN A 7 1.55 13.92 26.75
C ASN A 7 2.24 14.50 25.50
N ILE A 8 2.52 15.81 25.51
CA ILE A 8 2.95 16.58 24.33
C ILE A 8 4.23 16.02 23.67
N LYS A 9 5.22 15.59 24.46
CA LYS A 9 6.47 15.03 23.90
C LYS A 9 6.23 13.73 23.14
N SER A 10 5.32 12.89 23.63
CA SER A 10 5.00 11.61 23.00
C SER A 10 3.98 11.80 21.86
N ASP A 11 3.10 12.81 21.93
CA ASP A 11 2.29 13.28 20.79
C ASP A 11 3.18 13.72 19.62
N ILE A 12 4.16 14.60 19.87
CA ILE A 12 5.11 15.08 18.86
C ILE A 12 5.90 13.92 18.26
N ARG A 13 6.32 12.94 19.08
CA ARG A 13 7.02 11.75 18.58
C ARG A 13 6.14 10.93 17.64
N ARG A 14 4.88 10.67 18.01
CA ARG A 14 3.92 9.98 17.12
C ARG A 14 3.72 10.76 15.82
N LEU A 15 3.55 12.08 15.90
CA LEU A 15 3.40 12.93 14.72
C LEU A 15 4.60 12.83 13.77
N TRP A 16 5.84 12.82 14.30
CA TRP A 16 7.05 12.61 13.49
C TRP A 16 7.01 11.30 12.71
N TRP A 17 6.67 10.20 13.39
CA TRP A 17 6.62 8.88 12.75
C TRP A 17 5.43 8.72 11.80
N VAL A 18 4.32 9.42 12.04
CA VAL A 18 3.23 9.53 11.06
C VAL A 18 3.72 10.25 9.80
N ALA A 19 4.45 11.37 9.94
CA ALA A 19 5.03 12.07 8.80
C ALA A 19 6.03 11.19 8.03
N TYR A 20 6.88 10.44 8.74
CA TYR A 20 7.77 9.42 8.17
C TYR A 20 7.00 8.36 7.36
N ILE A 21 5.89 7.84 7.87
CA ILE A 21 5.06 6.85 7.17
C ILE A 21 4.40 7.48 5.93
N MET A 22 3.79 8.65 6.08
CA MET A 22 3.11 9.37 5.00
C MET A 22 4.05 9.74 3.87
N ASP A 23 5.26 10.21 4.16
CA ASP A 23 6.28 10.57 3.16
C ASP A 23 6.51 9.43 2.16
N ARG A 24 6.49 8.17 2.61
CA ARG A 24 6.83 7.00 1.77
C ARG A 24 5.63 6.51 0.98
N HIS A 25 4.44 6.59 1.57
CA HIS A 25 3.19 6.38 0.83
C HIS A 25 3.01 7.42 -0.30
N VAL A 26 3.30 8.69 -0.02
CA VAL A 26 3.24 9.78 -0.99
C VAL A 26 4.33 9.59 -2.05
N ALA A 27 5.55 9.24 -1.64
CA ALA A 27 6.67 8.98 -2.54
C ALA A 27 6.33 7.90 -3.57
N LEU A 28 5.78 6.76 -3.11
CA LEU A 28 5.26 5.73 -3.99
C LEU A 28 4.14 6.26 -4.88
N SER A 29 3.16 6.97 -4.33
CA SER A 29 1.97 7.40 -5.09
C SER A 29 2.29 8.40 -6.21
N PHE A 30 3.30 9.26 -6.02
CA PHE A 30 3.63 10.33 -6.97
C PHE A 30 4.95 10.14 -7.69
N ASN A 31 5.55 8.95 -7.60
CA ASN A 31 6.82 8.63 -8.25
C ASN A 31 7.92 9.66 -7.91
N ILE A 32 8.04 9.99 -6.62
CA ILE A 32 9.08 10.88 -6.11
C ILE A 32 9.95 10.11 -5.11
N ARG A 33 11.14 10.66 -4.80
CA ARG A 33 11.98 10.14 -3.72
C ARG A 33 11.41 10.55 -2.36
N PRO A 34 11.46 9.67 -1.34
CA PRO A 34 11.22 10.05 0.04
C PRO A 34 12.02 11.28 0.45
N GLN A 35 11.41 12.23 1.16
CA GLN A 35 12.08 13.45 1.62
C GLN A 35 12.69 13.27 3.02
N LEU A 36 12.06 12.45 3.86
CA LEU A 36 12.60 12.11 5.18
C LEU A 36 13.54 10.91 5.04
N THR A 37 14.83 11.12 5.33
CA THR A 37 15.82 10.04 5.24
C THR A 37 15.85 9.22 6.52
N ASP A 38 16.20 7.94 6.39
CA ASP A 38 16.36 7.06 7.55
C ASP A 38 17.53 7.51 8.45
N GLN A 39 18.55 8.14 7.86
CA GLN A 39 19.67 8.75 8.60
C GLN A 39 19.20 9.89 9.52
N GLN A 40 18.30 10.77 9.03
CA GLN A 40 17.70 11.80 9.88
C GLN A 40 16.91 11.18 11.04
N CYS A 41 16.37 9.98 10.84
CA CYS A 41 15.57 9.28 11.83
C CYS A 41 16.38 8.45 12.82
N GLN A 42 17.66 8.19 12.56
CA GLN A 42 18.50 7.23 13.28
C GLN A 42 18.51 7.41 14.81
N TYR A 43 18.46 8.66 15.28
CA TYR A 43 18.53 8.97 16.71
C TYR A 43 17.15 9.22 17.35
N HIS A 44 16.09 9.29 16.55
CA HIS A 44 14.73 9.45 17.04
C HIS A 44 14.20 8.14 17.65
N GLN A 45 13.65 8.23 18.86
CA GLN A 45 13.00 7.10 19.52
C GLN A 45 11.70 6.73 18.80
N LEU A 46 11.41 5.44 18.69
CA LEU A 46 10.12 4.96 18.22
C LEU A 46 8.99 5.34 19.20
N PRO A 47 7.74 5.48 18.72
CA PRO A 47 6.59 5.70 19.58
C PRO A 47 6.43 4.56 20.59
N CYS A 48 5.95 4.89 21.79
CA CYS A 48 5.55 3.84 22.72
C CYS A 48 4.29 3.13 22.20
N PRO A 49 4.10 1.85 22.57
CA PRO A 49 2.92 1.08 22.17
C PRO A 49 1.60 1.77 22.48
N ASP A 50 0.58 1.54 21.65
CA ASP A 50 -0.77 2.13 21.82
C ASP A 50 -1.39 1.87 23.19
N THR A 51 -1.14 0.70 23.78
CA THR A 51 -1.64 0.35 25.12
C THR A 51 -1.03 1.20 26.22
N ILE A 52 0.25 1.54 26.09
CA ILE A 52 0.97 2.42 27.02
C ILE A 52 0.53 3.86 26.81
N TRP A 53 0.40 4.26 25.55
CA TRP A 53 -0.04 5.59 25.15
C TRP A 53 -1.46 5.93 25.62
N ALA A 54 -2.38 4.97 25.53
CA ALA A 54 -3.77 5.12 25.98
C ALA A 54 -3.92 5.02 27.51
N SER A 55 -2.88 4.62 28.24
CA SER A 55 -2.95 4.49 29.70
C SER A 55 -3.03 5.86 30.39
N SER A 56 -3.75 5.93 31.51
CA SER A 56 -3.80 7.13 32.36
C SER A 56 -2.52 7.36 33.17
N THR A 57 -1.54 6.46 33.06
CA THR A 57 -0.27 6.55 33.78
C THR A 57 0.70 7.49 33.05
N PRO A 58 1.34 8.44 33.75
CA PRO A 58 2.36 9.28 33.14
C PRO A 58 3.49 8.44 32.51
N ILE A 59 3.74 8.66 31.21
CA ILE A 59 4.71 7.89 30.41
C ILE A 59 6.12 7.92 31.03
N GLU A 60 6.46 8.99 31.76
CA GLU A 60 7.74 9.14 32.48
C GLU A 60 7.98 8.06 33.56
N ARG A 61 6.92 7.42 34.07
CA ARG A 61 7.02 6.32 35.05
C ARG A 61 7.06 4.93 34.38
N ASN A 62 6.83 4.84 33.08
CA ASN A 62 6.92 3.59 32.32
C ASN A 62 8.36 3.37 31.82
N ARG A 63 8.81 2.09 31.80
CA ARG A 63 10.16 1.68 31.36
C ARG A 63 10.54 2.14 29.94
N TYR A 64 9.58 2.60 29.13
CA TYR A 64 9.80 3.23 27.83
C TYR A 64 10.45 4.62 27.90
N SER A 65 10.51 5.25 29.08
CA SER A 65 11.24 6.50 29.30
C SER A 65 12.73 6.27 29.56
N ASN A 66 13.19 5.03 29.72
CA ASN A 66 14.61 4.69 29.85
C ASN A 66 15.30 4.63 28.48
N SER A 67 16.61 4.84 28.48
CA SER A 67 17.57 4.83 27.36
C SER A 67 17.51 3.64 26.38
N ASN A 68 16.68 2.64 26.64
CA ASN A 68 16.60 1.37 25.90
C ASN A 68 15.43 1.30 24.91
N ALA A 69 14.64 2.37 24.74
CA ALA A 69 13.63 2.42 23.68
C ALA A 69 14.30 2.30 22.30
N PRO A 70 13.78 1.48 21.37
CA PRO A 70 14.35 1.38 20.03
C PRO A 70 14.40 2.75 19.34
N ARG A 71 15.45 2.98 18.56
CA ARG A 71 15.68 4.22 17.82
C ARG A 71 15.91 3.92 16.35
N GLY A 72 15.61 4.91 15.51
CA GLY A 72 15.75 4.77 14.08
C GLY A 72 14.63 3.97 13.44
N ALA A 73 14.51 4.13 12.14
CA ALA A 73 13.73 3.21 11.34
C ALA A 73 14.57 1.93 11.21
N GLY A 74 13.98 0.80 11.58
CA GLY A 74 14.61 -0.51 11.46
C GLY A 74 13.60 -1.52 10.94
N TYR A 75 14.04 -2.72 10.61
CA TYR A 75 13.23 -3.69 9.87
C TYR A 75 12.45 -4.68 10.76
N VAL A 76 12.58 -4.55 12.08
CA VAL A 76 12.03 -5.48 13.08
C VAL A 76 10.68 -4.98 13.58
N VAL A 77 9.66 -5.84 13.52
CA VAL A 77 8.36 -5.62 14.15
C VAL A 77 8.55 -5.62 15.67
N GLN A 78 8.18 -4.51 16.32
CA GLN A 78 8.34 -4.33 17.76
C GLN A 78 7.05 -4.67 18.54
N ASN A 79 5.90 -4.50 17.90
CA ASN A 79 4.57 -4.73 18.43
C ASN A 79 3.57 -4.86 17.26
N ILE A 80 2.31 -5.13 17.58
CA ILE A 80 1.21 -5.29 16.60
C ILE A 80 0.32 -4.05 16.52
N ASP A 81 0.84 -2.88 16.90
CA ASP A 81 0.17 -1.60 16.65
C ASP A 81 0.65 -0.96 15.34
N GLU A 82 0.04 0.16 14.99
CA GLU A 82 0.31 0.87 13.74
C GLU A 82 1.79 1.18 13.55
N PHE A 83 2.48 1.69 14.58
CA PHE A 83 3.87 2.11 14.43
C PHE A 83 4.83 0.92 14.37
N GLY A 84 4.64 -0.10 15.22
CA GLY A 84 5.55 -1.26 15.19
C GLY A 84 5.39 -2.13 13.96
N LEU A 85 4.24 -2.09 13.28
CA LEU A 85 4.03 -2.75 12.00
C LEU A 85 4.49 -1.90 10.82
N LEU A 86 4.07 -0.63 10.76
CA LEU A 86 4.23 0.20 9.56
C LEU A 86 5.60 0.87 9.46
N VAL A 87 6.23 1.32 10.57
CA VAL A 87 7.54 1.98 10.48
C VAL A 87 8.58 1.10 9.78
N PRO A 88 8.72 -0.19 10.15
CA PRO A 88 9.61 -1.10 9.43
C PRO A 88 9.26 -1.30 7.95
N LEU A 89 7.97 -1.44 7.61
CA LEU A 89 7.55 -1.57 6.21
C LEU A 89 7.83 -0.32 5.40
N MET A 90 7.71 0.86 6.01
CA MET A 90 7.97 2.13 5.34
C MET A 90 9.46 2.38 5.13
N SER A 91 10.33 1.88 6.01
CA SER A 91 11.78 1.84 5.78
C SER A 91 12.10 0.97 4.55
N ILE A 92 11.55 -0.25 4.50
CA ILE A 92 11.69 -1.16 3.35
C ILE A 92 11.15 -0.52 2.06
N LEU A 93 10.00 0.15 2.12
CA LEU A 93 9.44 0.87 0.97
C LEU A 93 10.39 1.96 0.49
N GLY A 94 11.01 2.71 1.40
CA GLY A 94 12.04 3.69 1.07
C GLY A 94 13.18 3.07 0.26
N ASP A 95 13.69 1.92 0.71
CA ASP A 95 14.75 1.18 0.01
C ASP A 95 14.30 0.70 -1.38
N ILE A 96 13.07 0.17 -1.50
CA ILE A 96 12.50 -0.27 -2.77
C ILE A 96 12.39 0.90 -3.75
N LEU A 97 11.91 2.06 -3.28
CA LEU A 97 11.81 3.25 -4.11
C LEU A 97 13.19 3.69 -4.58
N GLU A 98 14.18 3.75 -3.69
CA GLU A 98 15.55 4.10 -4.06
C GLU A 98 16.15 3.11 -5.06
N TYR A 99 15.95 1.80 -4.85
CA TYR A 99 16.36 0.75 -5.78
C TYR A 99 15.84 1.00 -7.20
N HIS A 100 14.56 1.35 -7.36
CA HIS A 100 14.00 1.67 -8.68
C HIS A 100 14.58 2.94 -9.28
N HIS A 101 14.83 3.97 -8.48
CA HIS A 101 15.51 5.18 -8.98
C HIS A 101 16.94 4.86 -9.46
N LEU A 102 17.67 3.99 -8.76
CA LEU A 102 19.01 3.56 -9.16
C LEU A 102 18.99 2.73 -10.44
N ARG A 103 18.00 1.84 -10.61
CA ARG A 103 17.79 1.08 -11.87
C ARG A 103 17.52 1.97 -13.07
N GLN A 104 16.96 3.16 -12.86
CA GLN A 104 16.69 4.14 -13.91
C GLN A 104 17.84 5.15 -14.07
N HIS A 105 18.83 5.14 -13.17
CA HIS A 105 19.92 6.12 -13.18
C HIS A 105 20.97 5.77 -14.25
N PRO A 106 21.35 6.69 -15.16
CA PRO A 106 22.25 6.40 -16.29
C PRO A 106 23.62 5.84 -15.92
N THR A 107 24.12 6.19 -14.72
CA THR A 107 25.43 5.72 -14.23
C THR A 107 25.35 4.36 -13.53
N PHE A 108 24.24 4.04 -12.88
CA PHE A 108 24.15 2.88 -11.98
C PHE A 108 23.34 1.72 -12.57
N ASN A 109 22.49 1.98 -13.58
CA ASN A 109 21.62 0.99 -14.18
C ASN A 109 22.33 -0.19 -14.87
N THR A 110 23.59 0.00 -15.29
CA THR A 110 24.40 -1.04 -15.94
C THR A 110 25.18 -1.91 -14.95
N ASN A 111 25.29 -1.50 -13.68
CA ASN A 111 25.99 -2.27 -12.66
C ASN A 111 25.04 -3.32 -12.04
N THR A 112 24.89 -4.44 -12.74
CA THR A 112 23.97 -5.53 -12.35
C THR A 112 24.32 -6.15 -11.00
N GLN A 113 25.61 -6.27 -10.66
CA GLN A 113 26.06 -6.80 -9.37
C GLN A 113 25.61 -5.89 -8.22
N PHE A 114 25.88 -4.59 -8.32
CA PHE A 114 25.48 -3.61 -7.31
C PHE A 114 23.96 -3.60 -7.09
N LEU A 115 23.17 -3.61 -8.18
CA LEU A 115 21.72 -3.66 -8.09
C LEU A 115 21.22 -4.98 -7.48
N SER A 116 21.87 -6.09 -7.79
CA SER A 116 21.56 -7.39 -7.18
C SER A 116 21.81 -7.40 -5.68
N GLU A 117 22.94 -6.84 -5.22
CA GLU A 117 23.27 -6.73 -3.80
C GLU A 117 22.25 -5.88 -3.04
N ILE A 118 21.83 -4.73 -3.61
CA ILE A 118 20.76 -3.90 -3.02
C ILE A 118 19.47 -4.71 -2.89
N ARG A 119 19.04 -5.38 -3.96
CA ARG A 119 17.82 -6.19 -3.96
C ARG A 119 17.88 -7.28 -2.90
N GLN A 120 18.98 -8.01 -2.79
CA GLN A 120 19.16 -9.07 -1.79
C GLN A 120 19.05 -8.52 -0.36
N ASN A 121 19.60 -7.33 -0.10
CA ASN A 121 19.45 -6.68 1.20
C ASN A 121 17.98 -6.34 1.51
N ILE A 122 17.23 -5.84 0.52
CA ILE A 122 15.79 -5.57 0.68
C ILE A 122 15.00 -6.87 0.95
N GLU A 123 15.30 -7.95 0.22
CA GLU A 123 14.70 -9.26 0.45
C GLU A 123 14.98 -9.77 1.88
N GLN A 124 16.20 -9.61 2.38
CA GLN A 124 16.56 -9.93 3.76
C GLN A 124 15.77 -9.09 4.76
N ASN A 125 15.62 -7.79 4.52
CA ASN A 125 14.83 -6.89 5.38
C ASN A 125 13.35 -7.30 5.42
N LEU A 126 12.77 -7.71 4.29
CA LEU A 126 11.43 -8.30 4.22
C LEU A 126 11.32 -9.59 5.03
N GLN A 127 12.34 -10.45 4.98
CA GLN A 127 12.36 -11.66 5.81
C GLN A 127 12.47 -11.33 7.30
N ILE A 128 13.27 -10.34 7.70
CA ILE A 128 13.37 -9.87 9.09
C ILE A 128 12.01 -9.39 9.58
N TRP A 129 11.31 -8.58 8.78
CA TRP A 129 9.97 -8.12 9.11
C TRP A 129 9.01 -9.28 9.35
N ASN A 130 8.93 -10.22 8.40
CA ASN A 130 7.99 -11.33 8.50
C ASN A 130 8.33 -12.29 9.67
N LYS A 131 9.62 -12.57 9.91
CA LYS A 131 10.08 -13.42 11.02
C LYS A 131 9.79 -12.77 12.37
N SER A 132 10.04 -11.47 12.51
CA SER A 132 9.79 -10.74 13.76
C SER A 132 8.29 -10.55 14.06
N LEU A 133 7.43 -10.58 13.04
CA LEU A 133 5.98 -10.57 13.24
C LEU A 133 5.46 -11.85 13.92
N GLN A 134 6.03 -13.03 13.62
CA GLN A 134 5.45 -14.32 14.03
C GLN A 134 5.29 -14.49 15.56
N PRO A 135 6.29 -14.17 16.39
CA PRO A 135 6.15 -14.27 17.84
C PRO A 135 5.01 -13.41 18.39
N HIS A 136 4.79 -12.21 17.83
CA HIS A 136 3.70 -11.35 18.26
C HIS A 136 2.33 -11.93 17.89
N LEU A 137 2.18 -12.53 16.70
CA LEU A 137 0.95 -13.21 16.30
C LEU A 137 0.66 -14.43 17.18
N ALA A 138 1.70 -15.20 17.54
CA ALA A 138 1.55 -16.39 18.38
C ALA A 138 1.14 -16.03 19.81
N LEU A 139 1.64 -14.92 20.36
CA LEU A 139 1.21 -14.40 21.66
C LEU A 139 -0.25 -13.92 21.60
N PHE A 140 -0.62 -13.24 20.52
CA PHE A 140 -1.95 -12.69 20.32
C PHE A 140 -3.03 -13.78 20.11
N ALA A 141 -2.68 -14.90 19.48
CA ALA A 141 -3.59 -16.02 19.28
C ALA A 141 -3.91 -16.80 20.57
N ARG A 142 -3.24 -16.50 21.69
CA ARG A 142 -3.58 -17.07 22.99
C ARG A 142 -4.82 -16.34 23.54
N PRO A 143 -5.86 -17.06 23.99
CA PRO A 143 -7.04 -16.45 24.57
C PRO A 143 -6.69 -15.84 25.94
N ASP A 144 -6.21 -14.60 25.94
CA ASP A 144 -6.12 -13.77 27.14
C ASP A 144 -7.29 -12.78 27.13
N PRO A 145 -8.23 -12.86 28.09
CA PRO A 145 -9.38 -11.97 28.16
C PRO A 145 -8.96 -10.50 28.17
N ILE A 146 -7.79 -10.13 28.70
CA ILE A 146 -7.36 -8.72 28.80
C ILE A 146 -6.90 -8.16 27.45
N GLN A 147 -6.28 -8.96 26.58
CA GLN A 147 -5.78 -8.48 25.27
C GLN A 147 -6.89 -8.29 24.23
N SER A 148 -7.96 -9.08 24.31
CA SER A 148 -9.11 -8.96 23.42
C SER A 148 -9.85 -7.62 23.59
N TYR A 149 -9.93 -7.09 24.81
CA TYR A 149 -10.59 -5.80 25.06
C TYR A 149 -9.80 -4.59 24.51
N LEU A 150 -8.47 -4.59 24.59
CA LEU A 150 -7.67 -3.39 24.27
C LEU A 150 -7.74 -2.97 22.78
N TYR A 151 -7.93 -3.92 21.88
CA TYR A 151 -8.06 -3.66 20.43
C TYR A 151 -9.52 -3.60 19.95
N THR A 152 -10.48 -4.04 20.76
CA THR A 152 -11.92 -3.97 20.44
C THR A 152 -12.57 -2.66 20.93
N THR A 153 -12.00 -1.97 21.92
CA THR A 153 -12.66 -0.84 22.61
C THR A 153 -12.58 0.53 21.93
N ARG A 154 -11.87 0.71 20.80
CA ARG A 154 -11.85 2.03 20.12
C ARG A 154 -12.99 2.26 19.13
N ASP A 155 -13.70 1.21 18.72
CA ASP A 155 -14.61 1.28 17.56
C ASP A 155 -15.82 0.33 17.66
N SER A 156 -16.07 -0.28 18.82
CA SER A 156 -17.04 -1.38 18.97
C SER A 156 -18.49 -1.03 18.56
N SER A 157 -18.91 0.24 18.66
CA SER A 157 -20.30 0.63 18.36
C SER A 157 -20.60 0.91 16.88
N LEU A 158 -19.60 0.93 15.99
CA LEU A 158 -19.80 1.23 14.56
C LEU A 158 -19.54 0.04 13.62
N TYR A 159 -18.98 -1.08 14.13
CA TYR A 159 -18.37 -2.09 13.26
C TYR A 159 -18.64 -3.54 13.69
N ASN A 160 -19.91 -3.93 13.75
CA ASN A 160 -20.31 -5.32 13.89
C ASN A 160 -19.94 -6.12 12.62
N SER A 161 -18.82 -6.86 12.67
CA SER A 161 -18.44 -7.86 11.68
C SER A 161 -18.80 -9.25 12.21
N ASN A 162 -19.54 -10.04 11.43
CA ASN A 162 -20.10 -11.35 11.83
C ASN A 162 -19.08 -12.51 11.77
N ASN A 163 -17.76 -12.26 11.77
CA ASN A 163 -16.74 -13.31 11.71
C ASN A 163 -15.78 -13.28 12.92
N PRO A 164 -15.93 -14.19 13.90
CA PRO A 164 -15.21 -14.14 15.17
C PRO A 164 -13.70 -14.38 15.07
N ALA A 165 -13.21 -15.06 14.03
CA ALA A 165 -11.78 -15.34 13.87
C ALA A 165 -10.97 -14.12 13.40
N LEU A 166 -11.56 -13.30 12.53
CA LEU A 166 -10.95 -12.06 12.02
C LEU A 166 -11.12 -10.89 13.00
N SER A 167 -12.19 -10.89 13.80
CA SER A 167 -12.38 -9.90 14.87
C SER A 167 -11.38 -10.06 16.01
N ALA A 168 -10.69 -11.20 16.10
CA ALA A 168 -9.63 -11.39 17.08
C ALA A 168 -8.44 -10.47 16.76
N PHE A 169 -7.86 -10.54 15.55
CA PHE A 169 -6.64 -9.81 15.20
C PHE A 169 -6.85 -8.29 15.02
N PRO A 170 -5.88 -7.42 15.40
CA PRO A 170 -5.97 -6.01 15.07
C PRO A 170 -6.07 -5.82 13.55
N LYS A 171 -7.07 -5.07 13.06
CA LYS A 171 -7.29 -4.84 11.61
C LYS A 171 -5.99 -4.44 10.89
N ILE A 172 -5.19 -3.60 11.54
CA ILE A 172 -3.91 -3.11 11.03
C ILE A 172 -2.92 -4.23 10.69
N VAL A 173 -2.98 -5.39 11.35
CA VAL A 173 -2.15 -6.56 11.02
C VAL A 173 -2.48 -7.10 9.63
N VAL A 174 -3.76 -7.14 9.25
CA VAL A 174 -4.18 -7.62 7.93
C VAL A 174 -3.72 -6.65 6.85
N TYR A 175 -3.86 -5.33 7.09
CA TYR A 175 -3.32 -4.29 6.23
C TYR A 175 -1.79 -4.38 6.09
N ALA A 176 -1.07 -4.56 7.20
CA ALA A 176 0.38 -4.68 7.19
C ALA A 176 0.86 -5.92 6.43
N LYS A 177 0.17 -7.06 6.56
CA LYS A 177 0.43 -8.26 5.74
C LYS A 177 0.20 -7.98 4.25
N HIS A 178 -0.88 -7.27 3.90
CA HIS A 178 -1.12 -6.90 2.51
C HIS A 178 0.00 -6.01 1.98
N LEU A 179 0.40 -4.98 2.74
CA LEU A 179 1.52 -4.11 2.39
C LEU A 179 2.83 -4.90 2.23
N TYR A 180 3.10 -5.86 3.12
CA TYR A 180 4.25 -6.75 3.02
C TYR A 180 4.29 -7.49 1.68
N HIS A 181 3.19 -8.09 1.25
CA HIS A 181 3.13 -8.74 -0.07
C HIS A 181 3.27 -7.72 -1.21
N CYS A 182 2.69 -6.51 -1.08
CA CYS A 182 2.91 -5.44 -2.04
C CYS A 182 4.39 -5.01 -2.15
N MET A 183 5.17 -5.04 -1.07
CA MET A 183 6.61 -4.73 -1.14
C MET A 183 7.35 -5.70 -2.06
N HIS A 184 7.03 -7.00 -2.01
CA HIS A 184 7.57 -7.99 -2.94
C HIS A 184 7.14 -7.71 -4.37
N ILE A 185 5.86 -7.40 -4.61
CA ILE A 185 5.37 -7.03 -5.95
C ILE A 185 6.10 -5.80 -6.49
N LEU A 186 6.31 -4.78 -5.64
CA LEU A 186 7.03 -3.57 -6.01
C LEU A 186 8.50 -3.87 -6.29
N LEU A 187 9.16 -4.73 -5.52
CA LEU A 187 10.57 -5.10 -5.69
C LEU A 187 10.81 -5.91 -6.98
N TYR A 188 9.97 -6.92 -7.24
CA TYR A 188 10.08 -7.81 -8.41
C TYR A 188 9.48 -7.22 -9.69
N GLY A 189 8.52 -6.31 -9.55
CA GLY A 189 7.87 -5.63 -10.66
C GLY A 189 8.67 -4.43 -11.18
N LYS A 190 8.05 -3.69 -12.11
CA LYS A 190 8.58 -2.42 -12.62
C LYS A 190 7.86 -1.19 -12.04
N MET A 191 6.90 -1.39 -11.12
CA MET A 191 5.96 -0.38 -10.57
C MET A 191 5.04 0.32 -11.59
N ASP A 192 5.37 0.27 -12.88
CA ASP A 192 4.64 0.91 -13.96
C ASP A 192 3.83 -0.10 -14.78
N PHE A 193 2.50 0.03 -14.78
CA PHE A 193 1.61 -0.90 -15.49
C PHE A 193 1.95 -1.06 -16.97
N VAL A 194 2.21 0.05 -17.67
CA VAL A 194 2.49 0.03 -19.11
C VAL A 194 3.79 -0.72 -19.39
N SER A 195 4.85 -0.42 -18.64
CA SER A 195 6.12 -1.16 -18.74
C SER A 195 5.98 -2.63 -18.38
N MET A 196 5.16 -2.97 -17.37
CA MET A 196 4.88 -4.37 -17.00
C MET A 196 4.11 -5.10 -18.12
N TYR A 197 3.14 -4.45 -18.74
CA TYR A 197 2.30 -5.03 -19.80
C TYR A 197 3.07 -5.31 -21.10
N SER A 198 3.99 -4.41 -21.46
CA SER A 198 4.75 -4.50 -22.71
C SER A 198 6.01 -5.36 -22.60
N ASP A 199 6.55 -5.59 -21.40
CA ASP A 199 7.77 -6.37 -21.22
C ASP A 199 7.48 -7.88 -21.16
N LEU A 200 7.66 -8.54 -22.31
CA LEU A 200 7.51 -10.00 -22.43
C LEU A 200 8.66 -10.77 -21.77
N GLU A 201 9.86 -10.20 -21.69
CA GLU A 201 11.00 -10.86 -21.05
C GLU A 201 10.78 -10.95 -19.54
N TRP A 202 10.34 -9.85 -18.92
CA TRP A 202 9.94 -9.86 -17.52
C TRP A 202 8.77 -10.81 -17.29
N GLN A 203 7.74 -10.82 -18.15
CA GLN A 203 6.59 -11.72 -18.01
C GLN A 203 6.96 -13.21 -18.09
N ALA A 204 8.05 -13.56 -18.77
CA ALA A 204 8.59 -14.92 -18.84
C ALA A 204 9.62 -15.22 -17.74
N SER A 205 9.90 -14.28 -16.85
CA SER A 205 10.96 -14.39 -15.84
C SER A 205 10.49 -14.98 -14.51
N PRO A 206 11.43 -15.49 -13.66
CA PRO A 206 11.12 -15.87 -12.29
C PRO A 206 10.56 -14.72 -11.44
N ASP A 207 10.93 -13.46 -11.72
CA ASP A 207 10.43 -12.29 -11.01
C ASP A 207 8.92 -12.11 -11.21
N PHE A 208 8.42 -12.38 -12.42
CA PHE A 208 7.00 -12.35 -12.70
C PHE A 208 6.25 -13.41 -11.89
N LEU A 209 6.78 -14.65 -11.84
CA LEU A 209 6.19 -15.71 -11.05
C LEU A 209 6.15 -15.37 -9.55
N ALA A 210 7.25 -14.86 -9.01
CA ALA A 210 7.32 -14.40 -7.61
C ALA A 210 6.32 -13.27 -7.34
N ALA A 211 6.28 -12.24 -8.19
CA ALA A 211 5.30 -11.16 -8.07
C ALA A 211 3.85 -11.67 -8.13
N GLY A 212 3.56 -12.65 -8.99
CA GLY A 212 2.26 -13.28 -9.12
C GLY A 212 1.82 -14.05 -7.86
N GLU A 213 2.73 -14.79 -7.22
CA GLU A 213 2.44 -15.46 -5.95
C GLU A 213 2.08 -14.44 -4.86
N HIS A 214 2.85 -13.36 -4.74
CA HIS A 214 2.54 -12.29 -3.80
C HIS A 214 1.25 -11.54 -4.15
N ALA A 215 0.93 -11.36 -5.44
CA ALA A 215 -0.33 -10.77 -5.88
C ALA A 215 -1.54 -11.64 -5.51
N ASN A 216 -1.43 -12.97 -5.60
CA ASN A 216 -2.46 -13.90 -5.13
C ASN A 216 -2.71 -13.73 -3.62
N ARG A 217 -1.64 -13.63 -2.81
CA ARG A 217 -1.77 -13.35 -1.38
C ARG A 217 -2.38 -11.98 -1.08
N CYS A 218 -2.04 -10.95 -1.86
CA CYS A 218 -2.69 -9.65 -1.76
C CYS A 218 -4.21 -9.75 -2.00
N ALA A 219 -4.67 -10.51 -3.01
CA ALA A 219 -6.10 -10.68 -3.27
C ALA A 219 -6.83 -11.34 -2.07
N GLU A 220 -6.29 -12.42 -1.51
CA GLU A 220 -6.84 -13.08 -0.31
C GLU A 220 -6.95 -12.11 0.88
N LEU A 221 -5.92 -11.30 1.09
CA LEU A 221 -5.88 -10.30 2.16
C LEU A 221 -6.81 -9.13 1.86
N ALA A 222 -7.00 -8.73 0.61
CA ALA A 222 -7.90 -7.66 0.21
C ALA A 222 -9.37 -8.04 0.47
N GLU A 223 -9.75 -9.29 0.18
CA GLU A 223 -11.07 -9.85 0.56
C GLU A 223 -11.26 -9.81 2.08
N SER A 224 -10.24 -10.23 2.84
CA SER A 224 -10.26 -10.20 4.30
C SER A 224 -10.38 -8.78 4.85
N ILE A 225 -9.66 -7.82 4.25
CA ILE A 225 -9.72 -6.39 4.59
C ILE A 225 -11.14 -5.85 4.37
N LEU A 226 -11.75 -6.13 3.22
CA LEU A 226 -13.11 -5.66 2.94
C LEU A 226 -14.15 -6.25 3.91
N ALA A 227 -13.94 -7.48 4.37
CA ALA A 227 -14.82 -8.11 5.36
C ALA A 227 -14.76 -7.40 6.74
N ILE A 228 -13.57 -6.94 7.16
CA ILE A 228 -13.35 -6.32 8.49
C ILE A 228 -13.42 -4.78 8.48
N ASP A 229 -13.23 -4.15 7.32
CA ASP A 229 -13.26 -2.70 7.10
C ASP A 229 -13.93 -2.39 5.75
N LYS A 230 -15.27 -2.48 5.72
CA LYS A 230 -16.08 -2.33 4.50
C LYS A 230 -15.91 -0.99 3.79
N SER A 231 -15.54 0.05 4.54
CA SER A 231 -15.33 1.40 4.01
C SER A 231 -13.86 1.76 3.89
N LEU A 232 -12.95 0.84 4.23
CA LEU A 232 -11.51 1.01 4.20
C LEU A 232 -11.01 2.22 5.01
N PHE A 233 -11.77 2.64 6.03
CA PHE A 233 -11.52 3.89 6.76
C PHE A 233 -10.15 3.91 7.45
N LEU A 234 -9.60 2.74 7.82
CA LEU A 234 -8.33 2.68 8.51
C LEU A 234 -7.18 3.28 7.69
N MET A 235 -7.15 3.04 6.37
CA MET A 235 -6.05 3.51 5.49
C MET A 235 -6.54 4.12 4.17
N TYR A 236 -7.77 4.64 4.11
CA TYR A 236 -8.42 5.04 2.86
C TYR A 236 -7.64 6.05 1.98
N ARG A 237 -6.75 6.88 2.53
CA ARG A 237 -5.97 7.83 1.71
C ARG A 237 -4.66 7.25 1.16
N LEU A 238 -4.08 6.26 1.83
CA LEU A 238 -2.72 5.80 1.56
C LEU A 238 -2.71 4.40 0.94
N PHE A 239 -3.81 3.66 1.04
CA PHE A 239 -3.86 2.25 0.65
C PHE A 239 -4.10 2.03 -0.86
N GLY A 240 -4.71 3.00 -1.54
CA GLY A 240 -5.17 2.81 -2.92
C GLY A 240 -4.06 2.47 -3.92
N THR A 241 -2.85 3.02 -3.74
CA THR A 241 -1.71 2.70 -4.60
C THR A 241 -1.28 1.23 -4.45
N TYR A 242 -1.40 0.64 -3.27
CA TYR A 242 -1.08 -0.78 -3.05
C TYR A 242 -2.12 -1.72 -3.65
N LEU A 243 -3.40 -1.36 -3.52
CA LEU A 243 -4.49 -2.07 -4.19
C LEU A 243 -4.29 -2.07 -5.71
N LEU A 244 -3.92 -0.91 -6.26
CA LEU A 244 -3.61 -0.76 -7.67
C LEU A 244 -2.40 -1.61 -8.10
N GLN A 245 -1.28 -1.51 -7.39
CA GLN A 245 -0.04 -2.24 -7.71
C GLN A 245 -0.22 -3.76 -7.67
N SER A 246 -0.97 -4.28 -6.69
CA SER A 246 -1.31 -5.71 -6.64
C SER A 246 -2.32 -6.12 -7.73
N SER A 247 -3.19 -5.20 -8.17
CA SER A 247 -4.20 -5.47 -9.21
C SER A 247 -3.65 -5.40 -10.64
N PHE A 248 -2.56 -4.69 -10.88
CA PHE A 248 -1.89 -4.61 -12.19
C PHE A 248 -1.61 -5.99 -12.78
N PHE A 249 -1.12 -6.91 -11.95
CA PHE A 249 -0.77 -8.26 -12.35
C PHE A 249 -1.99 -9.01 -12.94
N PHE A 250 -3.12 -8.97 -12.24
CA PHE A 250 -4.33 -9.63 -12.67
C PHE A 250 -4.96 -8.99 -13.90
N LEU A 251 -4.88 -7.66 -14.02
CA LEU A 251 -5.34 -6.99 -15.25
C LEU A 251 -4.47 -7.38 -16.45
N ILE A 252 -3.14 -7.48 -16.30
CA ILE A 252 -2.24 -7.96 -17.36
C ILE A 252 -2.65 -9.37 -17.79
N LEU A 253 -2.78 -10.31 -16.83
CA LEU A 253 -3.13 -11.69 -17.11
C LEU A 253 -4.51 -11.82 -17.76
N ALA A 254 -5.53 -11.17 -17.20
CA ALA A 254 -6.89 -11.19 -17.75
C ALA A 254 -6.92 -10.62 -19.17
N LYS A 255 -6.17 -9.54 -19.46
CA LYS A 255 -6.15 -8.95 -20.79
C LYS A 255 -5.38 -9.78 -21.82
N LYS A 256 -4.28 -10.42 -21.42
CA LYS A 256 -3.43 -11.20 -22.35
C LYS A 256 -3.97 -12.60 -22.61
N LEU A 257 -4.58 -13.23 -21.61
CA LEU A 257 -5.20 -14.54 -21.76
C LEU A 257 -6.61 -14.43 -22.35
N GLY A 258 -7.31 -13.31 -22.13
CA GLY A 258 -8.65 -13.10 -22.65
C GLY A 258 -9.59 -14.24 -22.26
N SER A 259 -10.13 -14.93 -23.27
CA SER A 259 -11.04 -16.08 -23.07
C SER A 259 -10.38 -17.29 -22.41
N ASP A 260 -9.04 -17.39 -22.45
CA ASP A 260 -8.27 -18.49 -21.86
C ASP A 260 -7.86 -18.23 -20.40
N ALA A 261 -8.30 -17.10 -19.81
CA ALA A 261 -8.01 -16.78 -18.41
C ALA A 261 -8.65 -17.80 -17.47
N ASP A 262 -7.86 -18.35 -16.53
CA ASP A 262 -8.34 -19.35 -15.60
C ASP A 262 -9.26 -18.78 -14.50
N LYS A 263 -9.91 -19.68 -13.76
CA LYS A 263 -10.84 -19.31 -12.68
C LYS A 263 -10.17 -18.56 -11.53
N LEU A 264 -8.89 -18.81 -11.27
CA LEU A 264 -8.17 -18.14 -10.18
C LEU A 264 -7.90 -16.68 -10.54
N ILE A 265 -7.48 -16.41 -11.78
CA ILE A 265 -7.29 -15.06 -12.31
C ILE A 265 -8.60 -14.28 -12.25
N LEU A 266 -9.70 -14.88 -12.73
CA LEU A 266 -11.02 -14.23 -12.70
C LEU A 266 -11.51 -13.96 -11.28
N LYS A 267 -11.30 -14.92 -10.35
CA LYS A 267 -11.62 -14.74 -8.93
C LYS A 267 -10.84 -13.57 -8.34
N ASN A 268 -9.52 -13.52 -8.55
CA ASN A 268 -8.67 -12.48 -7.97
C ASN A 268 -8.95 -11.10 -8.59
N CYS A 269 -9.22 -11.03 -9.89
CA CYS A 269 -9.74 -9.83 -10.53
C CYS A 269 -11.06 -9.36 -9.89
N SER A 270 -12.00 -10.28 -9.63
CA SER A 270 -13.29 -9.96 -9.01
C SER A 270 -13.14 -9.43 -7.58
N ILE A 271 -12.32 -10.08 -6.75
CA ILE A 271 -12.01 -9.62 -5.39
C ILE A 271 -11.41 -8.22 -5.43
N ASN A 272 -10.37 -8.01 -6.24
CA ASN A 272 -9.72 -6.71 -6.33
C ASN A 272 -10.67 -5.63 -6.87
N LEU A 273 -11.53 -5.96 -7.84
CA LEU A 273 -12.55 -5.04 -8.32
C LEU A 273 -13.51 -4.62 -7.20
N GLN A 274 -13.99 -5.56 -6.38
CA GLN A 274 -14.89 -5.25 -5.26
C GLN A 274 -14.23 -4.33 -4.23
N VAL A 275 -12.98 -4.60 -3.89
CA VAL A 275 -12.22 -3.80 -2.90
C VAL A 275 -11.92 -2.41 -3.47
N LEU A 276 -11.49 -2.32 -4.73
CA LEU A 276 -11.26 -1.04 -5.41
C LEU A 276 -12.57 -0.25 -5.58
N ASP A 277 -13.70 -0.91 -5.81
CA ASP A 277 -15.02 -0.26 -5.87
C ASP A 277 -15.44 0.33 -4.52
N ALA A 278 -15.14 -0.35 -3.42
CA ALA A 278 -15.33 0.21 -2.09
C ALA A 278 -14.39 1.41 -1.86
N PHE A 279 -13.13 1.29 -2.29
CA PHE A 279 -12.12 2.32 -2.15
C PHE A 279 -12.50 3.63 -2.86
N VAL A 280 -12.88 3.56 -4.15
CA VAL A 280 -13.17 4.76 -4.95
C VAL A 280 -14.44 5.50 -4.53
N LYS A 281 -15.28 4.89 -3.68
CA LYS A 281 -16.43 5.56 -3.05
C LYS A 281 -16.01 6.47 -1.89
N VAL A 282 -14.87 6.17 -1.26
CA VAL A 282 -14.37 6.90 -0.08
C VAL A 282 -13.21 7.84 -0.45
N ALA A 283 -12.44 7.50 -1.48
CA ALA A 283 -11.35 8.32 -1.99
C ALA A 283 -11.60 8.75 -3.45
N ASP A 284 -11.69 10.06 -3.68
CA ASP A 284 -11.86 10.66 -5.00
C ASP A 284 -10.53 10.74 -5.77
N ILE A 285 -9.98 9.57 -6.13
CA ILE A 285 -8.75 9.48 -6.94
C ILE A 285 -9.11 9.08 -8.37
N ALA A 286 -8.90 10.04 -9.24
CA ALA A 286 -9.07 9.99 -10.68
C ALA A 286 -8.59 8.69 -11.36
N TYR A 287 -7.30 8.35 -11.18
CA TYR A 287 -6.71 7.20 -11.85
C TYR A 287 -7.31 5.87 -11.39
N GLN A 288 -7.60 5.73 -10.10
CA GLN A 288 -8.15 4.49 -9.56
C GLN A 288 -9.56 4.25 -10.08
N ARG A 289 -10.37 5.29 -10.31
CA ARG A 289 -11.66 5.15 -11.02
C ARG A 289 -11.48 4.68 -12.46
N THR A 290 -10.52 5.25 -13.17
CA THR A 290 -10.18 4.82 -14.54
C THR A 290 -9.78 3.34 -14.54
N PHE A 291 -8.89 2.95 -13.63
CA PHE A 291 -8.44 1.56 -13.50
C PHE A 291 -9.60 0.60 -13.17
N VAL A 292 -10.45 0.96 -12.21
CA VAL A 292 -11.68 0.20 -11.87
C VAL A 292 -12.57 0.02 -13.11
N GLY A 293 -12.77 1.08 -13.89
CA GLY A 293 -13.54 1.02 -15.13
C GLY A 293 -12.95 0.03 -16.15
N VAL A 294 -11.63 0.08 -16.36
CA VAL A 294 -10.94 -0.85 -17.29
C VAL A 294 -11.01 -2.29 -16.79
N LEU A 295 -10.76 -2.53 -15.49
CA LEU A 295 -10.83 -3.86 -14.89
C LEU A 295 -12.24 -4.45 -14.99
N ARG A 296 -13.27 -3.65 -14.70
CA ARG A 296 -14.67 -4.05 -14.83
C ARG A 296 -15.01 -4.44 -16.27
N ARG A 297 -14.72 -3.58 -17.25
CA ARG A 297 -14.99 -3.87 -18.67
C ARG A 297 -14.26 -5.12 -19.15
N THR A 298 -13.02 -5.30 -18.71
CA THR A 298 -12.22 -6.49 -19.05
C THR A 298 -12.89 -7.75 -18.52
N LEU A 299 -13.33 -7.76 -17.26
CA LEU A 299 -14.05 -8.88 -16.66
C LEU A 299 -15.40 -9.15 -17.34
N GLU A 300 -16.20 -8.12 -17.57
CA GLU A 300 -17.51 -8.23 -18.22
C GLU A 300 -17.39 -8.87 -19.61
N ARG A 301 -16.37 -8.49 -20.38
CA ARG A 301 -16.12 -9.08 -21.70
C ARG A 301 -15.69 -10.54 -21.65
N ILE A 302 -14.88 -10.94 -20.68
CA ILE A 302 -14.49 -12.36 -20.52
C ILE A 302 -15.72 -13.19 -20.10
N VAL A 303 -16.55 -12.66 -19.19
CA VAL A 303 -17.74 -13.36 -18.69
C VAL A 303 -18.85 -13.44 -19.74
N SER A 304 -18.99 -12.46 -20.63
CA SER A 304 -20.01 -12.48 -21.69
C SER A 304 -19.77 -13.56 -22.76
N GLY A 305 -18.60 -14.21 -22.77
CA GLY A 305 -18.24 -15.21 -23.77
C GLY A 305 -17.95 -14.61 -25.15
N GLU A 306 -17.76 -13.29 -25.22
CA GLU A 306 -17.31 -12.63 -26.45
C GLU A 306 -15.92 -13.14 -26.80
N LYS A 307 -15.81 -13.89 -27.90
CA LYS A 307 -14.53 -14.43 -28.36
C LYS A 307 -13.57 -13.29 -28.64
N TRP A 308 -12.61 -13.15 -27.74
CA TRP A 308 -11.57 -12.15 -27.80
C TRP A 308 -10.23 -12.83 -27.53
N GLU A 309 -9.37 -12.80 -28.54
CA GLU A 309 -7.95 -13.09 -28.37
C GLU A 309 -7.32 -11.95 -27.59
N GLY A 310 -6.63 -12.26 -26.49
CA GLY A 310 -6.06 -11.25 -25.61
C GLY A 310 -5.31 -10.15 -26.37
N GLY A 311 -5.56 -8.91 -26.00
CA GLY A 311 -5.11 -7.75 -26.77
C GLY A 311 -3.66 -7.40 -26.50
N VAL A 312 -2.95 -6.88 -27.50
CA VAL A 312 -1.62 -6.26 -27.29
C VAL A 312 -1.75 -4.78 -26.91
N LEU A 313 -2.93 -4.19 -27.13
CA LEU A 313 -3.15 -2.76 -26.91
C LEU A 313 -3.52 -2.45 -25.46
N ILE A 314 -2.81 -1.47 -24.90
CA ILE A 314 -3.09 -0.89 -23.59
C ILE A 314 -4.15 0.21 -23.77
N ASP A 315 -5.14 0.25 -22.88
CA ASP A 315 -6.14 1.33 -22.88
C ASP A 315 -5.45 2.69 -22.72
N GLU A 316 -5.75 3.63 -23.62
CA GLU A 316 -5.11 4.96 -23.61
C GLU A 316 -5.28 5.70 -22.29
N GLU A 317 -6.41 5.48 -21.62
CA GLU A 317 -6.72 6.04 -20.32
C GLU A 317 -5.70 5.61 -19.23
N LEU A 318 -5.10 4.43 -19.37
CA LEU A 318 -4.09 3.91 -18.43
C LEU A 318 -2.69 4.46 -18.69
N MET A 319 -2.43 5.02 -19.88
CA MET A 319 -1.10 5.51 -20.25
C MET A 319 -0.76 6.86 -19.60
N GLN A 320 -1.74 7.56 -19.03
CA GLN A 320 -1.58 8.90 -18.45
C GLN A 320 -0.86 8.90 -17.09
N TYR A 321 -0.78 7.77 -16.42
CA TYR A 321 -0.28 7.64 -15.05
C TYR A 321 0.83 6.60 -15.03
N ARG A 322 2.06 7.04 -14.70
CA ARG A 322 3.26 6.25 -14.93
C ARG A 322 4.29 6.38 -13.82
N TRP A 323 5.02 5.30 -13.57
CA TRP A 323 6.12 5.19 -12.58
C TRP A 323 7.49 5.09 -13.26
N ILE A 324 7.73 5.98 -14.24
CA ILE A 324 8.99 6.08 -14.97
C ILE A 324 9.50 7.52 -14.97
N GLY A 325 10.76 7.72 -15.36
CA GLY A 325 11.36 9.05 -15.50
C GLY A 325 10.49 10.01 -16.33
N GLY A 326 10.28 11.23 -15.80
CA GLY A 326 9.47 12.28 -16.44
C GLY A 326 7.97 12.25 -16.10
N TYR A 327 7.50 11.22 -15.40
CA TYR A 327 6.11 11.09 -14.95
C TYR A 327 6.00 11.08 -13.42
N HIS A 328 4.79 11.36 -12.91
CA HIS A 328 4.53 11.65 -11.50
C HIS A 328 3.51 10.69 -10.87
N GLY A 329 3.55 9.40 -11.24
CA GLY A 329 2.68 8.37 -10.68
C GLY A 329 1.20 8.67 -10.91
N LEU A 330 0.45 8.84 -9.81
CA LEU A 330 -0.98 9.18 -9.79
C LEU A 330 -1.31 10.62 -10.23
N TRP A 331 -0.32 11.44 -10.55
CA TRP A 331 -0.53 12.79 -11.07
C TRP A 331 -0.37 12.87 -12.58
N SER A 332 -1.37 13.43 -13.27
CA SER A 332 -1.33 13.73 -14.70
C SER A 332 -1.63 15.22 -14.95
N LYS A 333 -0.81 15.89 -15.76
CA LYS A 333 -0.90 17.33 -16.05
C LYS A 333 -2.11 17.71 -16.91
N ASP A 334 -2.65 16.78 -17.69
CA ASP A 334 -3.69 17.06 -18.71
C ASP A 334 -5.08 17.40 -18.13
N ARG A 335 -5.30 17.21 -16.83
CA ARG A 335 -6.56 17.56 -16.16
C ARG A 335 -6.71 19.05 -15.87
N LEU A 336 -5.63 19.81 -15.78
CA LEU A 336 -5.73 21.26 -15.59
C LEU A 336 -6.18 21.96 -16.87
N VAL A 337 -5.65 21.52 -18.02
CA VAL A 337 -6.00 22.08 -19.35
C VAL A 337 -7.44 21.76 -19.72
N THR A 338 -7.90 20.53 -19.47
CA THR A 338 -9.28 20.13 -19.76
C THR A 338 -10.30 20.76 -18.81
N SER A 339 -9.96 20.98 -17.53
CA SER A 339 -10.86 21.70 -16.61
C SER A 339 -10.93 23.21 -16.89
N ALA A 340 -9.82 23.84 -17.30
CA ALA A 340 -9.78 25.25 -17.69
C ALA A 340 -10.58 25.49 -18.98
N ASN A 341 -10.40 24.63 -19.99
CA ASN A 341 -11.16 24.70 -21.25
C ASN A 341 -12.65 24.37 -21.05
N GLY A 342 -12.97 23.47 -20.11
CA GLY A 342 -14.34 23.14 -19.71
C GLY A 342 -15.04 24.28 -18.93
N ALA A 343 -14.29 25.04 -18.14
CA ALA A 343 -14.79 26.23 -17.45
C ALA A 343 -15.00 27.41 -18.41
N GLU A 344 -14.03 27.68 -19.31
CA GLU A 344 -14.16 28.73 -20.33
C GLU A 344 -15.31 28.48 -21.31
N SER A 345 -15.52 27.24 -21.74
CA SER A 345 -16.65 26.90 -22.62
C SER A 345 -18.01 27.02 -21.95
N ARG A 346 -18.11 26.81 -20.63
CA ARG A 346 -19.34 27.06 -19.84
C ARG A 346 -19.59 28.55 -19.61
N ILE A 347 -18.54 29.35 -19.48
CA ILE A 347 -18.64 30.80 -19.32
C ILE A 347 -19.09 31.45 -20.65
N ARG A 348 -18.50 31.06 -21.78
CA ARG A 348 -18.91 31.56 -23.11
C ARG A 348 -20.36 31.21 -23.45
N ARG A 349 -20.80 29.98 -23.21
CA ARG A 349 -22.21 29.59 -23.45
C ARG A 349 -23.21 30.37 -22.59
N ARG A 350 -22.82 30.86 -21.40
CA ARG A 350 -23.67 31.70 -20.55
C ARG A 350 -23.70 33.16 -20.98
N GLN A 351 -22.68 33.65 -21.69
CA GLN A 351 -22.66 34.99 -22.27
C GLN A 351 -23.43 35.08 -23.59
N ASP A 352 -23.48 34.00 -24.36
CA ASP A 352 -24.24 33.94 -25.63
C ASP A 352 -25.75 33.64 -25.43
N SER A 353 -26.20 33.51 -24.17
CA SER A 353 -27.61 33.22 -23.81
C SER A 353 -28.25 34.26 -22.88
N MET A 354 -27.59 35.41 -22.69
CA MET A 354 -28.18 36.68 -22.23
C MET A 354 -28.19 37.66 -23.40
#